data_AF-A0A6G7RWL2-F1
#
_entry.id   AF-A0A6G7RWL2-F1
#
_cell.length_a   1.000
_cell.length_b   1.000
_cell.length_c   1.000
_cell.angle_alpha   90.00
_cell.angle_beta   90.00
_cell.angle_gamma   90.00
#
_symmetry.space_group_name_H-M   'P 1'
#
loop_
_entity.id
_entity.type
_entity.pdbx_description
1 polymer ?
#
loop_
_entity_poly.entity_id
_entity_poly.type
_entity_poly.pdbx_seq_one_letter_code
_entity_poly.pdbx_strand_id
1 'polypeptide(L)'
;MKTFKINIFLILALALFTFSCQEDDAEFGDFIAPTNLQISAEIIGVDASNPNGDGSGRVILTATADNAISYNFEFGDGQNGMFASGIANHRFSLVGLNTYTVVVSAIGTGGNKTIGTITIDVFSSFDDYDAKLLLSGGAGSTKTWYWAAADIAHLGVGPANASIGEGFWYPQWYAAQPFEKAGSEESSCIYEDQLVFSLDANEQLTYQLNNNGSTYFNGAYESVVGGTAGYDFCYEYDTSGTSLVTLAPTSVDWTTVPDPNFTSRGTVMNFSDSNFMGYYVGASSYEIIELTSSLLRVRCIDAQNPDLAWYHTFTTQEPTQGFTTQYNTLVWQEEFDVDGAPNPANWTYDLGAGGWGNQEAQTYTNNAENAVVTNGNLVITAINTGSGYTSARLKSENLFEFTYGRVEVRAKLPTGGGTWPAIWMLGANYDTVTWPACGEIDIMEHVGNNQNTIHGTLHYPEAFGGNADGSATVVDNVSSEFHNYTVEWTPTAIKIVVDDTVFHTYANTASSPFNSDFFLILNVAMGGTFGGDIDPAFTQSSMEIDYVRVYQ
;
A
#
# COMPACT_ATOMS: atom_id res chain seq x y z
N MET A 1 6.43 -83.84 -10.15
CA MET A 1 5.81 -82.71 -9.41
C MET A 1 6.11 -81.34 -10.04
N LYS A 2 5.86 -81.14 -11.35
CA LYS A 2 6.02 -79.83 -12.01
C LYS A 2 4.88 -79.43 -12.96
N THR A 3 3.93 -80.31 -13.27
CA THR A 3 2.83 -80.05 -14.23
C THR A 3 1.45 -79.80 -13.60
N PHE A 4 1.27 -80.04 -12.29
CA PHE A 4 0.00 -79.77 -11.59
C PHE A 4 -0.10 -78.37 -10.95
N LYS A 5 1.02 -77.64 -10.82
CA LYS A 5 1.03 -76.28 -10.23
C LYS A 5 0.77 -75.16 -11.25
N ILE A 6 0.94 -75.41 -12.55
CA ILE A 6 0.75 -74.41 -13.61
C ILE A 6 -0.74 -74.16 -13.90
N ASN A 7 -1.59 -75.18 -13.83
CA ASN A 7 -3.03 -75.02 -14.14
C ASN A 7 -3.82 -74.33 -13.02
N ILE A 8 -3.38 -74.41 -11.76
CA ILE A 8 -4.03 -73.67 -10.66
C ILE A 8 -3.60 -72.19 -10.69
N PHE A 9 -2.36 -71.90 -11.08
CA PHE A 9 -1.89 -70.51 -11.22
C PHE A 9 -2.52 -69.81 -12.44
N LEU A 10 -2.77 -70.52 -13.54
CA LEU A 10 -3.44 -69.94 -14.71
C LEU A 10 -4.94 -69.68 -14.47
N ILE A 11 -5.62 -70.53 -13.70
CA ILE A 11 -7.05 -70.35 -13.37
C ILE A 11 -7.22 -69.26 -12.29
N LEU A 12 -6.28 -69.13 -11.35
CA LEU A 12 -6.30 -68.05 -10.36
C LEU A 12 -5.88 -66.70 -10.97
N ALA A 13 -4.95 -66.69 -11.93
CA ALA A 13 -4.59 -65.47 -12.67
C ALA A 13 -5.71 -65.01 -13.61
N LEU A 14 -6.44 -65.93 -14.25
CA LEU A 14 -7.57 -65.55 -15.11
C LEU A 14 -8.81 -65.10 -14.31
N ALA A 15 -8.94 -65.52 -13.04
CA ALA A 15 -9.98 -65.04 -12.12
C ALA A 15 -9.65 -63.68 -11.46
N LEU A 16 -8.39 -63.23 -11.53
CA LEU A 16 -7.94 -61.94 -11.00
C LEU A 16 -7.98 -60.80 -12.03
N PHE A 17 -8.26 -61.10 -13.30
CA PHE A 17 -8.40 -60.09 -14.37
C PHE A 17 -9.86 -59.68 -14.67
N THR A 18 -10.86 -60.22 -13.96
CA THR A 18 -12.29 -59.91 -14.23
C THR A 18 -12.98 -59.09 -13.14
N PHE A 19 -12.24 -58.54 -12.17
CA PHE A 19 -12.78 -57.67 -11.11
C PHE A 19 -12.09 -56.31 -10.99
N SER A 20 -11.45 -55.82 -12.06
CA SER A 20 -10.81 -54.51 -12.09
C SER A 20 -11.30 -53.69 -13.27
N CYS A 21 -12.54 -53.24 -13.16
CA CYS A 21 -13.10 -51.97 -13.61
C CYS A 21 -14.57 -52.02 -13.17
N GLN A 22 -14.83 -51.72 -11.91
CA GLN A 22 -16.10 -51.06 -11.63
C GLN A 22 -15.84 -49.64 -12.12
N GLU A 23 -16.30 -49.32 -13.34
CA GLU A 23 -16.66 -47.94 -13.59
C GLU A 23 -17.69 -47.63 -12.52
N ASP A 24 -17.28 -46.86 -11.50
CA ASP A 24 -18.26 -46.13 -10.70
C ASP A 24 -18.87 -45.12 -11.67
N ASP A 25 -19.79 -45.61 -12.50
CA ASP A 25 -20.77 -44.78 -13.16
C ASP A 25 -21.50 -44.09 -12.01
N ALA A 26 -21.08 -42.88 -11.70
CA ALA A 26 -21.88 -41.98 -10.90
C ALA A 26 -23.19 -41.82 -11.68
N GLU A 27 -24.21 -42.60 -11.32
CA GLU A 27 -25.55 -42.42 -11.83
C GLU A 27 -25.96 -41.01 -11.42
N PHE A 28 -25.87 -40.07 -12.36
CA PHE A 28 -26.50 -38.78 -12.21
C PHE A 28 -27.99 -39.08 -12.02
N GLY A 29 -28.52 -38.75 -10.84
CA GLY A 29 -29.96 -38.79 -10.62
C GLY A 29 -30.67 -37.96 -11.69
N ASP A 30 -31.97 -38.20 -11.87
CA ASP A 30 -32.75 -37.60 -12.96
C ASP A 30 -32.45 -36.09 -13.14
N PHE A 31 -32.17 -35.72 -14.38
CA PHE A 31 -31.94 -34.34 -14.82
C PHE A 31 -33.28 -33.60 -14.86
N ILE A 32 -33.75 -33.15 -13.70
CA ILE A 32 -35.07 -32.55 -13.54
C ILE A 32 -34.92 -31.03 -13.67
N ALA A 33 -35.44 -30.47 -14.76
CA ALA A 33 -35.59 -29.03 -14.89
C ALA A 33 -36.61 -28.52 -13.86
N PRO A 34 -36.34 -27.39 -13.17
CA PRO A 34 -37.29 -26.83 -12.25
C PRO A 34 -38.62 -26.49 -12.94
N THR A 35 -39.75 -26.63 -12.27
CA THR A 35 -41.06 -26.30 -12.83
C THR A 35 -41.83 -25.37 -11.90
N ASN A 36 -42.93 -24.81 -12.39
CA ASN A 36 -43.82 -23.94 -11.60
C ASN A 36 -43.12 -22.72 -10.97
N LEU A 37 -42.12 -22.16 -11.66
CA LEU A 37 -41.43 -20.96 -11.19
C LEU A 37 -42.43 -19.82 -10.97
N GLN A 38 -42.56 -19.39 -9.72
CA GLN A 38 -43.27 -18.20 -9.28
C GLN A 38 -42.26 -17.16 -8.82
N ILE A 39 -42.50 -15.91 -9.18
CA ILE A 39 -41.65 -14.78 -8.79
C ILE A 39 -42.56 -13.71 -8.20
N SER A 40 -42.21 -13.21 -7.03
CA SER A 40 -42.90 -12.09 -6.39
C SER A 40 -41.88 -11.06 -5.90
N ALA A 41 -42.29 -9.81 -5.86
CA ALA A 41 -41.51 -8.71 -5.33
C ALA A 41 -42.31 -7.96 -4.26
N GLU A 42 -41.68 -7.69 -3.13
CA GLU A 42 -42.18 -6.81 -2.08
C GLU A 42 -41.31 -5.55 -2.06
N ILE A 43 -41.89 -4.43 -2.49
CA ILE A 43 -41.23 -3.12 -2.42
C ILE A 43 -41.43 -2.58 -0.99
N ILE A 44 -40.32 -2.26 -0.32
CA ILE A 44 -40.36 -1.79 1.06
C ILE A 44 -40.93 -0.38 1.14
N GLY A 45 -41.77 -0.15 2.16
CA GLY A 45 -42.36 1.17 2.42
C GLY A 45 -43.57 1.50 1.54
N VAL A 46 -44.17 0.51 0.88
CA VAL A 46 -45.40 0.72 0.11
C VAL A 46 -46.58 1.00 1.05
N ASP A 47 -47.22 2.15 0.84
CA ASP A 47 -48.48 2.53 1.50
C ASP A 47 -49.35 3.37 0.55
N ALA A 48 -50.49 3.88 1.04
CA ALA A 48 -51.43 4.66 0.23
C ALA A 48 -50.85 5.97 -0.33
N SER A 49 -49.81 6.53 0.29
CA SER A 49 -49.11 7.74 -0.14
C SER A 49 -47.86 7.43 -0.97
N ASN A 50 -47.29 6.24 -0.79
CA ASN A 50 -46.04 5.78 -1.39
C ASN A 50 -46.25 4.47 -2.19
N PRO A 51 -46.98 4.48 -3.33
CA PRO A 51 -47.34 3.24 -4.03
C PRO A 51 -46.15 2.46 -4.59
N ASN A 52 -44.99 3.11 -4.75
CA ASN A 52 -43.76 2.52 -5.31
C ASN A 52 -42.60 2.48 -4.29
N GLY A 53 -42.93 2.51 -3.00
CA GLY A 53 -41.97 2.46 -1.89
C GLY A 53 -41.67 3.82 -1.27
N ASP A 54 -41.04 3.81 -0.10
CA ASP A 54 -40.72 4.98 0.74
C ASP A 54 -39.50 5.79 0.28
N GLY A 55 -38.98 5.51 -0.92
CA GLY A 55 -37.74 6.11 -1.43
C GLY A 55 -36.48 5.37 -1.00
N SER A 56 -36.58 4.31 -0.20
CA SER A 56 -35.43 3.46 0.13
C SER A 56 -34.94 2.62 -1.06
N GLY A 57 -35.75 2.43 -2.10
CA GLY A 57 -35.43 1.56 -3.23
C GLY A 57 -35.23 0.07 -2.86
N ARG A 58 -35.53 -0.35 -1.62
CA ARG A 58 -35.35 -1.74 -1.18
C ARG A 58 -36.49 -2.61 -1.68
N VAL A 59 -36.14 -3.77 -2.23
CA VAL A 59 -37.08 -4.77 -2.72
C VAL A 59 -36.66 -6.14 -2.23
N ILE A 60 -37.61 -6.90 -1.66
CA ILE A 60 -37.44 -8.32 -1.35
C ILE A 60 -38.01 -9.10 -2.52
N LEU A 61 -37.14 -9.76 -3.28
CA LEU A 61 -37.49 -10.66 -4.37
C LEU A 61 -37.56 -12.08 -3.84
N THR A 62 -38.66 -12.76 -4.10
CA THR A 62 -38.85 -14.18 -3.74
C THR A 62 -39.17 -14.98 -4.99
N ALA A 63 -38.40 -16.03 -5.22
CA ALA A 63 -38.61 -17.00 -6.27
C ALA A 63 -38.79 -18.40 -5.68
N THR A 64 -39.78 -19.13 -6.18
CA THR A 64 -40.04 -20.52 -5.79
C THR A 64 -40.31 -21.35 -7.03
N ALA A 65 -39.65 -22.50 -7.16
CA ALA A 65 -39.89 -23.47 -8.22
C ALA A 65 -39.76 -24.90 -7.65
N ASP A 66 -40.55 -25.83 -8.17
CA ASP A 66 -40.43 -27.24 -7.86
C ASP A 66 -39.10 -27.76 -8.41
N ASN A 67 -38.38 -28.58 -7.63
CA ASN A 67 -37.08 -29.18 -7.99
C ASN A 67 -35.94 -28.17 -8.25
N ALA A 68 -36.08 -26.91 -7.80
CA ALA A 68 -34.97 -25.96 -7.79
C ALA A 68 -34.09 -26.15 -6.55
N ILE A 69 -32.77 -26.07 -6.77
CA ILE A 69 -31.74 -26.10 -5.73
C ILE A 69 -31.12 -24.72 -5.49
N SER A 70 -31.18 -23.82 -6.47
CA SER A 70 -30.72 -22.44 -6.36
C SER A 70 -31.40 -21.54 -7.40
N TYR A 71 -31.26 -20.23 -7.22
CA TYR A 71 -31.85 -19.21 -8.08
C TYR A 71 -30.81 -18.15 -8.39
N ASN A 72 -30.61 -17.84 -9.67
CA ASN A 72 -29.85 -16.68 -10.11
C ASN A 72 -30.82 -15.53 -10.41
N PHE A 73 -30.57 -14.35 -9.82
CA PHE A 73 -31.31 -13.12 -10.09
C PHE A 73 -30.42 -12.17 -10.88
N GLU A 74 -30.91 -11.67 -12.00
CA GLU A 74 -30.34 -10.54 -12.73
C GLU A 74 -31.31 -9.36 -12.56
N PHE A 75 -30.92 -8.34 -11.81
CA PHE A 75 -31.87 -7.35 -11.28
C PHE A 75 -32.30 -6.29 -12.31
N GLY A 76 -31.62 -6.21 -13.46
CA GLY A 76 -31.94 -5.25 -14.52
C GLY A 76 -31.30 -3.86 -14.34
N ASP A 77 -30.47 -3.68 -13.32
CA ASP A 77 -29.65 -2.49 -13.06
C ASP A 77 -28.13 -2.77 -13.21
N GLY A 78 -27.79 -3.88 -13.87
CA GLY A 78 -26.42 -4.36 -14.05
C GLY A 78 -25.92 -5.28 -12.93
N GLN A 79 -26.66 -5.43 -11.82
CA GLN A 79 -26.30 -6.33 -10.72
C GLN A 79 -26.95 -7.72 -10.89
N ASN A 80 -26.28 -8.76 -10.37
CA ASN A 80 -26.82 -10.12 -10.31
C ASN A 80 -26.34 -10.88 -9.06
N GLY A 81 -26.98 -12.02 -8.75
CA GLY A 81 -26.54 -12.87 -7.63
C GLY A 81 -27.22 -14.23 -7.57
N MET A 82 -26.55 -15.21 -6.94
CA MET A 82 -27.04 -16.58 -6.77
C MET A 82 -27.46 -16.87 -5.32
N PHE A 83 -28.68 -17.37 -5.13
CA PHE A 83 -29.32 -17.56 -3.83
C PHE A 83 -29.93 -18.95 -3.72
N ALA A 84 -29.55 -19.72 -2.69
CA ALA A 84 -30.11 -21.05 -2.45
C ALA A 84 -31.56 -21.00 -1.96
N SER A 85 -31.92 -19.98 -1.16
CA SER A 85 -33.25 -19.83 -0.57
C SER A 85 -34.31 -19.33 -1.54
N GLY A 86 -33.90 -18.80 -2.70
CA GLY A 86 -34.78 -18.06 -3.60
C GLY A 86 -35.20 -16.69 -3.08
N ILE A 87 -34.63 -16.21 -1.98
CA ILE A 87 -34.90 -14.88 -1.43
C ILE A 87 -33.68 -13.98 -1.68
N ALA A 88 -33.89 -12.87 -2.37
CA ALA A 88 -32.89 -11.85 -2.62
C ALA A 88 -33.37 -10.49 -2.08
N ASN A 89 -32.57 -9.88 -1.21
CA ASN A 89 -32.79 -8.50 -0.76
C ASN A 89 -31.93 -7.59 -1.62
N HIS A 90 -32.56 -6.77 -2.46
CA HIS A 90 -31.86 -5.88 -3.39
C HIS A 90 -32.26 -4.42 -3.16
N ARG A 91 -31.37 -3.48 -3.47
CA ARG A 91 -31.67 -2.04 -3.44
C ARG A 91 -31.42 -1.43 -4.81
N PHE A 92 -32.49 -0.94 -5.42
CA PHE A 92 -32.42 -0.14 -6.63
C PHE A 92 -32.07 1.30 -6.28
N SER A 93 -30.94 1.78 -6.80
CA SER A 93 -30.32 3.03 -6.35
C SER A 93 -30.38 4.16 -7.39
N LEU A 94 -31.01 3.92 -8.55
CA LEU A 94 -31.25 4.99 -9.52
C LEU A 94 -32.34 5.92 -8.97
N VAL A 95 -31.98 7.19 -8.79
CA VAL A 95 -32.87 8.20 -8.21
C VAL A 95 -34.11 8.39 -9.09
N GLY A 96 -35.25 8.56 -8.44
CA GLY A 96 -36.54 8.69 -9.09
C GLY A 96 -37.31 7.37 -9.17
N LEU A 97 -38.38 7.38 -9.96
CA LEU A 97 -39.21 6.21 -10.22
C LEU A 97 -38.69 5.52 -11.48
N ASN A 98 -38.15 4.32 -11.33
CA ASN A 98 -37.52 3.57 -12.42
C ASN A 98 -38.14 2.18 -12.55
N THR A 99 -38.24 1.70 -13.79
CA THR A 99 -38.79 0.37 -14.10
C THR A 99 -37.65 -0.61 -14.35
N TYR A 100 -37.68 -1.73 -13.63
CA TYR A 100 -36.68 -2.79 -13.75
C TYR A 100 -37.31 -4.10 -14.22
N THR A 101 -36.61 -4.81 -15.09
CA THR A 101 -36.97 -6.18 -15.48
C THR A 101 -35.99 -7.12 -14.80
N VAL A 102 -36.47 -7.83 -13.78
CA VAL A 102 -35.67 -8.83 -13.08
C VAL A 102 -35.84 -10.17 -13.79
N VAL A 103 -34.72 -10.78 -14.18
CA VAL A 103 -34.68 -12.13 -14.76
C VAL A 103 -34.27 -13.10 -13.68
N VAL A 104 -35.05 -14.17 -13.50
CA VAL A 104 -34.75 -15.23 -12.52
C VAL A 104 -34.54 -16.55 -13.23
N SER A 105 -33.37 -17.15 -13.03
CA SER A 105 -33.07 -18.51 -13.47
C SER A 105 -33.14 -19.46 -12.27
N ALA A 106 -34.19 -20.27 -12.17
CA ALA A 106 -34.26 -21.38 -11.22
C ALA A 106 -33.43 -22.54 -11.76
N ILE A 107 -32.53 -23.07 -10.94
CA ILE A 107 -31.54 -24.10 -11.32
C ILE A 107 -31.86 -25.39 -10.58
N GLY A 108 -31.99 -26.50 -11.30
CA GLY A 108 -32.26 -27.84 -10.78
C GLY A 108 -31.07 -28.79 -10.92
N THR A 109 -31.33 -30.09 -10.79
CA THR A 109 -30.28 -31.12 -10.87
C THR A 109 -29.62 -31.15 -12.26
N GLY A 110 -28.30 -31.32 -12.26
CA GLY A 110 -27.47 -31.32 -13.47
C GLY A 110 -27.44 -29.99 -14.22
N GLY A 111 -27.78 -28.87 -13.55
CA GLY A 111 -27.67 -27.53 -14.12
C GLY A 111 -28.82 -27.12 -15.05
N ASN A 112 -29.90 -27.91 -15.11
CA ASN A 112 -31.09 -27.55 -15.89
C ASN A 112 -31.75 -26.29 -15.33
N LYS A 113 -32.17 -25.39 -16.21
CA LYS A 113 -32.70 -24.08 -15.83
C LYS A 113 -34.11 -23.85 -16.35
N THR A 114 -34.92 -23.21 -15.51
CA THR A 114 -36.20 -22.60 -15.91
C THR A 114 -36.12 -21.11 -15.63
N ILE A 115 -36.44 -20.30 -16.64
CA ILE A 115 -36.28 -18.85 -16.60
C ILE A 115 -37.65 -18.19 -16.51
N GLY A 116 -37.77 -17.20 -15.65
CA GLY A 116 -38.93 -16.32 -15.54
C GLY A 116 -38.50 -14.87 -15.39
N THR A 117 -39.45 -13.94 -15.54
CA THR A 117 -39.19 -12.50 -15.37
C THR A 117 -40.30 -11.85 -14.55
N ILE A 118 -39.96 -10.78 -13.84
CA ILE A 118 -40.91 -9.87 -13.20
C ILE A 118 -40.50 -8.43 -13.51
N THR A 119 -41.49 -7.57 -13.75
CA THR A 119 -41.29 -6.14 -13.95
C THR A 119 -41.78 -5.39 -12.73
N ILE A 120 -40.96 -4.50 -12.19
CA ILE A 120 -41.24 -3.72 -10.98
C ILE A 120 -40.90 -2.24 -11.21
N ASP A 121 -41.73 -1.36 -10.65
CA ASP A 121 -41.50 0.08 -10.61
C ASP A 121 -41.05 0.46 -9.20
N VAL A 122 -39.83 0.95 -9.05
CA VAL A 122 -39.22 1.20 -7.73
C VAL A 122 -38.84 2.66 -7.60
N PHE A 123 -39.28 3.31 -6.51
CA PHE A 123 -38.89 4.66 -6.16
C PHE A 123 -37.66 4.67 -5.24
N SER A 124 -36.61 5.37 -5.66
CA SER A 124 -35.42 5.63 -4.85
C SER A 124 -35.20 7.14 -4.72
N SER A 125 -34.96 7.63 -3.51
CA SER A 125 -34.82 9.05 -3.22
C SER A 125 -33.47 9.43 -2.62
N PHE A 126 -32.58 8.46 -2.41
CA PHE A 126 -31.25 8.75 -1.87
C PHE A 126 -30.39 9.36 -2.97
N ASP A 127 -29.95 10.60 -2.77
CA ASP A 127 -28.95 11.23 -3.60
C ASP A 127 -27.91 11.94 -2.72
N ASP A 128 -26.66 11.86 -3.14
CA ASP A 128 -25.55 12.57 -2.53
C ASP A 128 -24.87 13.41 -3.60
N TYR A 129 -25.57 14.48 -3.98
CA TYR A 129 -25.17 15.37 -5.05
C TYR A 129 -23.80 16.01 -4.78
N ASP A 130 -23.52 16.37 -3.52
CA ASP A 130 -22.22 16.91 -3.13
C ASP A 130 -21.09 15.90 -3.38
N ALA A 131 -21.30 14.59 -3.13
CA ALA A 131 -20.32 13.58 -3.50
C ALA A 131 -20.13 13.48 -5.01
N LYS A 132 -21.20 13.54 -5.82
CA LYS A 132 -21.10 13.55 -7.29
C LYS A 132 -20.23 14.71 -7.76
N LEU A 133 -20.43 15.92 -7.22
CA LEU A 133 -19.64 17.11 -7.56
C LEU A 133 -18.17 16.96 -7.15
N LEU A 134 -17.90 16.46 -5.94
CA LEU A 134 -16.55 16.25 -5.45
C LEU A 134 -15.81 15.17 -6.26
N LEU A 135 -16.47 14.07 -6.61
CA LEU A 135 -15.90 12.97 -7.40
C LEU A 135 -15.57 13.40 -8.82
N SER A 136 -16.44 14.18 -9.48
CA SER A 136 -16.33 14.53 -10.91
C SER A 136 -15.70 15.89 -11.19
N GLY A 137 -15.56 16.75 -10.18
CA GLY A 137 -15.16 18.16 -10.37
C GLY A 137 -16.30 19.08 -10.83
N GLY A 138 -17.54 18.59 -10.89
CA GLY A 138 -18.74 19.37 -11.16
C GLY A 138 -19.57 18.84 -12.34
N ALA A 139 -20.77 19.40 -12.52
CA ALA A 139 -21.64 19.04 -13.63
C ALA A 139 -21.01 19.39 -14.99
N GLY A 140 -21.00 18.43 -15.91
CA GLY A 140 -20.33 18.53 -17.21
C GLY A 140 -18.81 18.42 -17.14
N SER A 141 -18.25 18.07 -15.98
CA SER A 141 -16.82 17.93 -15.76
C SER A 141 -16.43 16.46 -15.58
N THR A 142 -15.12 16.25 -15.70
CA THR A 142 -14.44 15.00 -15.40
C THR A 142 -13.30 15.29 -14.44
N LYS A 143 -13.04 14.38 -13.51
CA LYS A 143 -11.91 14.44 -12.58
C LYS A 143 -11.22 13.08 -12.51
N THR A 144 -9.90 13.13 -12.55
CA THR A 144 -9.03 11.96 -12.37
C THR A 144 -8.54 11.89 -10.93
N TRP A 145 -8.56 10.68 -10.41
CA TRP A 145 -8.01 10.30 -9.12
C TRP A 145 -6.91 9.27 -9.33
N TYR A 146 -5.89 9.33 -8.49
CA TYR A 146 -4.75 8.44 -8.48
C TYR A 146 -4.60 7.86 -7.09
N TRP A 147 -3.91 6.73 -6.94
CA TRP A 147 -3.53 6.26 -5.61
C TRP A 147 -2.75 7.34 -4.86
N ALA A 148 -3.10 7.56 -3.61
CA ALA A 148 -2.36 8.45 -2.72
C ALA A 148 -1.06 7.77 -2.25
N ALA A 149 -0.21 7.35 -3.19
CA ALA A 149 0.94 6.50 -2.93
C ALA A 149 1.90 7.08 -1.88
N ALA A 150 1.99 8.41 -1.77
CA ALA A 150 2.82 9.09 -0.77
C ALA A 150 2.24 9.06 0.66
N ASP A 151 0.97 8.68 0.83
CA ASP A 151 0.31 8.61 2.12
C ASP A 151 0.43 7.20 2.72
N ILE A 152 0.59 7.14 4.05
CA ILE A 152 0.46 5.88 4.79
C ILE A 152 -0.98 5.37 4.65
N ALA A 153 -1.12 4.05 4.61
CA ALA A 153 -2.41 3.36 4.52
C ALA A 153 -3.21 3.68 3.24
N HIS A 154 -2.52 4.04 2.15
CA HIS A 154 -3.18 4.26 0.88
C HIS A 154 -3.83 2.98 0.33
N LEU A 155 -3.21 1.82 0.59
CA LEU A 155 -3.81 0.50 0.48
C LEU A 155 -3.72 -0.17 1.84
N GLY A 156 -4.79 -0.82 2.30
CA GLY A 156 -4.76 -1.56 3.55
C GLY A 156 -5.94 -2.49 3.75
N VAL A 157 -5.86 -3.34 4.76
CA VAL A 157 -6.91 -4.30 5.12
C VAL A 157 -7.16 -4.30 6.63
N GLY A 158 -8.41 -4.53 7.00
CA GLY A 158 -8.86 -4.67 8.37
C GLY A 158 -10.14 -5.49 8.48
N PRO A 159 -10.72 -5.57 9.68
CA PRO A 159 -11.94 -6.33 9.91
C PRO A 159 -13.15 -5.73 9.17
N ALA A 160 -14.00 -6.59 8.65
CA ALA A 160 -15.22 -6.18 7.95
C ALA A 160 -16.31 -5.60 8.85
N ASN A 161 -16.26 -5.84 10.17
CA ASN A 161 -17.17 -5.23 11.15
C ASN A 161 -16.67 -5.51 12.57
N ALA A 162 -17.32 -4.87 13.55
CA ALA A 162 -17.01 -4.99 14.97
C ALA A 162 -17.11 -6.43 15.54
N SER A 163 -17.82 -7.34 14.87
CA SER A 163 -17.90 -8.76 15.31
C SER A 163 -16.67 -9.57 14.89
N ILE A 164 -15.95 -9.10 13.87
CA ILE A 164 -14.72 -9.75 13.37
C ILE A 164 -13.49 -9.22 14.11
N GLY A 165 -13.43 -7.91 14.34
CA GLY A 165 -12.34 -7.28 15.07
C GLY A 165 -12.63 -5.84 15.45
N GLU A 166 -11.91 -5.33 16.45
CA GLU A 166 -11.89 -3.89 16.75
C GLU A 166 -11.28 -3.11 15.57
N GLY A 167 -11.53 -1.81 15.45
CA GLY A 167 -10.87 -1.00 14.41
C GLY A 167 -11.40 -1.19 12.98
N PHE A 168 -12.64 -1.66 12.78
CA PHE A 168 -13.27 -1.84 11.46
C PHE A 168 -13.56 -0.54 10.67
N TRP A 169 -13.02 0.61 11.11
CA TRP A 169 -13.14 1.91 10.45
C TRP A 169 -11.81 2.42 9.88
N TYR A 170 -10.73 1.64 10.00
CA TYR A 170 -9.41 1.89 9.42
C TYR A 170 -8.70 0.55 9.09
N PRO A 171 -7.64 0.54 8.27
CA PRO A 171 -6.95 -0.69 7.91
C PRO A 171 -6.05 -1.20 9.05
N GLN A 172 -6.65 -1.88 10.02
CA GLN A 172 -5.99 -2.29 11.26
C GLN A 172 -4.91 -3.37 11.07
N TRP A 173 -5.12 -4.32 10.16
CA TRP A 173 -4.24 -5.51 10.04
C TRP A 173 -3.05 -5.28 9.14
N TYR A 174 -3.18 -4.41 8.14
CA TYR A 174 -2.09 -4.00 7.29
C TYR A 174 -2.40 -2.64 6.67
N ALA A 175 -1.39 -1.77 6.65
CA ALA A 175 -1.44 -0.45 6.06
C ALA A 175 -0.14 -0.21 5.29
N ALA A 176 -0.24 -0.01 3.98
CA ALA A 176 0.90 0.22 3.11
C ALA A 176 1.67 1.49 3.53
N GLN A 177 3.00 1.39 3.60
CA GLN A 177 3.86 2.56 3.76
C GLN A 177 3.89 3.39 2.47
N PRO A 178 4.32 4.67 2.51
CA PRO A 178 4.45 5.49 1.31
C PRO A 178 5.26 4.78 0.22
N PHE A 179 4.68 4.67 -0.96
CA PHE A 179 5.23 4.01 -2.15
C PHE A 179 5.66 2.55 -1.95
N GLU A 180 5.09 1.84 -0.96
CA GLU A 180 5.48 0.45 -0.67
C GLU A 180 5.35 -0.50 -1.88
N LYS A 181 4.47 -0.20 -2.84
CA LYS A 181 4.26 -1.01 -4.06
C LYS A 181 5.09 -0.54 -5.27
N ALA A 182 5.99 0.43 -5.10
CA ALA A 182 6.79 1.01 -6.17
C ALA A 182 8.09 0.22 -6.38
N GLY A 183 8.73 0.42 -7.54
CA GLY A 183 10.06 -0.11 -7.84
C GLY A 183 10.11 -1.61 -8.19
N SER A 184 8.98 -2.25 -8.47
CA SER A 184 8.91 -3.66 -8.84
C SER A 184 7.83 -3.92 -9.88
N GLU A 185 8.15 -4.67 -10.93
CA GLU A 185 7.19 -5.12 -11.95
C GLU A 185 6.03 -5.93 -11.34
N GLU A 186 6.22 -6.53 -10.16
CA GLU A 186 5.22 -7.33 -9.47
C GLU A 186 4.07 -6.51 -8.89
N SER A 187 4.29 -5.22 -8.61
CA SER A 187 3.30 -4.40 -7.88
C SER A 187 3.17 -2.94 -8.33
N SER A 188 4.13 -2.41 -9.10
CA SER A 188 4.15 -0.99 -9.45
C SER A 188 3.03 -0.53 -10.38
N CYS A 189 2.38 -1.45 -11.10
CA CYS A 189 1.23 -1.10 -11.95
C CYS A 189 0.10 -0.40 -11.19
N ILE A 190 -0.05 -0.68 -9.88
CA ILE A 190 -1.09 -0.05 -9.06
C ILE A 190 -0.97 1.49 -9.08
N TYR A 191 0.25 2.04 -9.08
CA TYR A 191 0.46 3.48 -9.05
C TYR A 191 0.34 4.16 -10.40
N GLU A 192 0.08 3.39 -11.46
CA GLU A 192 -0.17 3.91 -12.81
C GLU A 192 -1.68 4.08 -13.10
N ASP A 193 -2.54 3.55 -12.22
CA ASP A 193 -4.00 3.63 -12.34
C ASP A 193 -4.50 5.07 -12.36
N GLN A 194 -5.43 5.34 -13.28
CA GLN A 194 -6.21 6.57 -13.35
C GLN A 194 -7.69 6.26 -13.20
N LEU A 195 -8.27 6.73 -12.10
CA LEU A 195 -9.67 6.55 -11.75
C LEU A 195 -10.44 7.79 -12.19
N VAL A 196 -11.21 7.69 -13.26
CA VAL A 196 -11.82 8.84 -13.93
C VAL A 196 -13.32 8.87 -13.67
N PHE A 197 -13.78 9.85 -12.89
CA PHE A 197 -15.20 10.09 -12.65
C PHE A 197 -15.70 11.25 -13.51
N SER A 198 -16.85 11.07 -14.17
CA SER A 198 -17.49 12.12 -14.97
C SER A 198 -18.95 12.29 -14.56
N LEU A 199 -19.42 13.54 -14.52
CA LEU A 199 -20.82 13.85 -14.23
C LEU A 199 -21.43 14.56 -15.43
N ASP A 200 -22.42 13.92 -16.07
CA ASP A 200 -23.05 14.50 -17.25
C ASP A 200 -24.10 15.58 -16.89
N ALA A 201 -24.71 16.18 -17.92
CA ALA A 201 -25.74 17.21 -17.74
C ALA A 201 -27.06 16.69 -17.13
N ASN A 202 -27.27 15.37 -17.10
CA ASN A 202 -28.41 14.72 -16.47
C ASN A 202 -28.06 14.22 -15.05
N GLU A 203 -26.92 14.65 -14.50
CA GLU A 203 -26.42 14.25 -13.19
C GLU A 203 -26.11 12.74 -13.08
N GLN A 204 -25.89 12.08 -14.22
CA GLN A 204 -25.43 10.70 -14.28
C GLN A 204 -23.93 10.67 -14.03
N LEU A 205 -23.54 10.03 -12.92
CA LEU A 205 -22.15 9.76 -12.59
C LEU A 205 -21.69 8.51 -13.35
N THR A 206 -20.54 8.61 -14.00
CA THR A 206 -19.87 7.49 -14.68
C THR A 206 -18.43 7.35 -14.23
N TYR A 207 -17.87 6.17 -14.44
CA TYR A 207 -16.54 5.80 -14.02
C TYR A 207 -15.80 5.04 -15.13
N GLN A 208 -14.51 5.35 -15.27
CA GLN A 208 -13.57 4.59 -16.09
C GLN A 208 -12.32 4.35 -15.25
N LEU A 209 -11.82 3.11 -15.28
CA LEU A 209 -10.50 2.78 -14.78
C LEU A 209 -9.59 2.71 -16.00
N ASN A 210 -8.56 3.55 -16.04
CA ASN A 210 -7.45 3.36 -16.96
C ASN A 210 -6.26 2.79 -16.17
N ASN A 211 -6.07 1.49 -16.27
CA ASN A 211 -5.02 0.74 -15.60
C ASN A 211 -3.75 0.57 -16.46
N ASN A 212 -3.66 1.28 -17.60
CA ASN A 212 -2.57 1.14 -18.58
C ASN A 212 -2.28 -0.31 -19.02
N GLY A 213 -3.30 -1.17 -18.99
CA GLY A 213 -3.22 -2.57 -19.42
C GLY A 213 -2.79 -3.57 -18.34
N SER A 214 -2.52 -3.13 -17.11
CA SER A 214 -2.13 -4.02 -16.00
C SER A 214 -2.87 -3.66 -14.71
N THR A 215 -3.36 -4.65 -13.99
CA THR A 215 -4.06 -4.46 -12.70
C THR A 215 -3.35 -5.23 -11.60
N TYR A 216 -3.26 -4.64 -10.42
CA TYR A 216 -2.75 -5.30 -9.23
C TYR A 216 -3.84 -6.18 -8.62
N PHE A 217 -3.66 -7.51 -8.71
CA PHE A 217 -4.60 -8.49 -8.17
C PHE A 217 -4.19 -8.94 -6.79
N ASN A 218 -5.17 -9.10 -5.90
CA ASN A 218 -4.99 -9.88 -4.70
C ASN A 218 -4.72 -11.36 -5.06
N GLY A 219 -3.82 -12.02 -4.32
CA GLY A 219 -3.43 -13.43 -4.55
C GLY A 219 -4.59 -14.44 -4.52
N ALA A 220 -5.69 -14.12 -3.82
CA ALA A 220 -6.89 -14.97 -3.83
C ALA A 220 -7.67 -14.92 -5.17
N TYR A 221 -7.38 -13.94 -6.04
CA TYR A 221 -8.12 -13.67 -7.28
C TYR A 221 -7.31 -13.90 -8.55
N GLU A 222 -6.07 -14.41 -8.45
CA GLU A 222 -5.21 -14.67 -9.61
C GLU A 222 -5.89 -15.57 -10.66
N SER A 223 -6.73 -16.50 -10.22
CA SER A 223 -7.49 -17.40 -11.11
C SER A 223 -8.43 -16.67 -12.07
N VAL A 224 -8.86 -15.44 -11.75
CA VAL A 224 -9.68 -14.59 -12.65
C VAL A 224 -8.92 -14.24 -13.92
N VAL A 225 -7.59 -14.09 -13.81
CA VAL A 225 -6.69 -13.71 -14.92
C VAL A 225 -5.75 -14.83 -15.34
N GLY A 226 -5.94 -16.04 -14.81
CA GLY A 226 -5.06 -17.18 -15.07
C GLY A 226 -3.65 -17.04 -14.47
N GLY A 227 -3.50 -16.18 -13.44
CA GLY A 227 -2.26 -15.98 -12.69
C GLY A 227 -1.89 -17.17 -11.80
N THR A 228 -0.61 -17.25 -11.44
CA THR A 228 -0.04 -18.38 -10.67
C THR A 228 1.08 -17.95 -9.70
N ALA A 229 1.20 -16.67 -9.37
CA ALA A 229 2.22 -16.15 -8.47
C ALA A 229 2.06 -16.70 -7.04
N GLY A 230 0.81 -16.88 -6.58
CA GLY A 230 0.47 -17.30 -5.22
C GLY A 230 0.53 -16.17 -4.19
N TYR A 231 0.58 -14.91 -4.65
CA TYR A 231 0.61 -13.67 -3.88
C TYR A 231 0.13 -12.52 -4.77
N ASP A 232 -0.02 -11.33 -4.18
CA ASP A 232 -0.52 -10.16 -4.90
C ASP A 232 0.44 -9.74 -6.03
N PHE A 233 -0.08 -9.63 -7.25
CA PHE A 233 0.75 -9.45 -8.45
C PHE A 233 0.05 -8.63 -9.53
N CYS A 234 0.84 -7.87 -10.29
CA CYS A 234 0.41 -7.12 -11.48
C CYS A 234 0.22 -8.03 -12.69
N TYR A 235 -1.01 -8.17 -13.16
CA TYR A 235 -1.34 -8.96 -14.35
C TYR A 235 -1.92 -8.11 -15.46
N GLU A 236 -1.63 -8.49 -16.71
CA GLU A 236 -2.31 -7.92 -17.87
C GLU A 236 -3.83 -8.10 -17.73
N TYR A 237 -4.56 -7.00 -17.76
CA TYR A 237 -6.00 -7.00 -17.59
C TYR A 237 -6.61 -5.79 -18.27
N ASP A 238 -7.68 -5.99 -19.05
CA ASP A 238 -8.35 -4.90 -19.76
C ASP A 238 -9.51 -4.38 -18.92
N THR A 239 -9.41 -3.13 -18.49
CA THR A 239 -10.45 -2.42 -17.72
C THR A 239 -11.22 -1.42 -18.59
N SER A 240 -10.98 -1.42 -19.91
CA SER A 240 -11.61 -0.50 -20.83
C SER A 240 -13.13 -0.65 -20.82
N GLY A 241 -13.81 0.49 -20.73
CA GLY A 241 -15.25 0.51 -20.55
C GLY A 241 -15.67 1.75 -19.79
N THR A 242 -16.98 1.96 -19.69
CA THR A 242 -17.55 3.02 -18.86
C THR A 242 -18.66 2.41 -18.03
N SER A 243 -18.50 2.47 -16.72
CA SER A 243 -19.51 2.00 -15.79
C SER A 243 -20.39 3.16 -15.33
N LEU A 244 -21.66 2.87 -15.09
CA LEU A 244 -22.52 3.75 -14.33
C LEU A 244 -22.15 3.66 -12.86
N VAL A 245 -22.15 4.80 -12.17
CA VAL A 245 -21.99 4.87 -10.73
C VAL A 245 -23.30 5.31 -10.12
N THR A 246 -23.87 4.47 -9.24
CA THR A 246 -25.04 4.83 -8.45
C THR A 246 -24.65 5.00 -6.99
N LEU A 247 -25.31 5.95 -6.31
CA LEU A 247 -25.05 6.23 -4.90
C LEU A 247 -26.18 5.64 -4.05
N ALA A 248 -25.82 5.03 -2.93
CA ALA A 248 -26.74 4.45 -1.97
C ALA A 248 -26.31 4.81 -0.54
N PRO A 249 -27.22 4.81 0.45
CA PRO A 249 -26.81 4.95 1.83
C PRO A 249 -26.07 3.69 2.28
N THR A 250 -25.05 3.85 3.13
CA THR A 250 -24.36 2.72 3.76
C THR A 250 -25.33 1.86 4.59
N SER A 251 -25.06 0.56 4.62
CA SER A 251 -25.70 -0.38 5.55
C SER A 251 -24.91 -0.58 6.84
N VAL A 252 -23.70 -0.05 6.93
CA VAL A 252 -22.85 -0.16 8.13
C VAL A 252 -23.32 0.86 9.16
N ASP A 253 -23.53 0.39 10.39
CA ASP A 253 -23.83 1.26 11.52
C ASP A 253 -22.55 1.88 12.08
N TRP A 254 -22.13 2.99 11.45
CA TRP A 254 -20.95 3.74 11.87
C TRP A 254 -21.10 4.41 13.24
N THR A 255 -22.30 4.45 13.83
CA THR A 255 -22.49 5.00 15.18
C THR A 255 -21.87 4.13 16.28
N THR A 256 -21.52 2.88 15.93
CA THR A 256 -20.83 1.95 16.81
C THR A 256 -19.31 2.17 16.90
N VAL A 257 -18.76 3.07 16.07
CA VAL A 257 -17.33 3.40 16.10
C VAL A 257 -17.00 4.18 17.38
N PRO A 258 -16.04 3.71 18.20
CA PRO A 258 -15.68 4.35 19.46
C PRO A 258 -14.79 5.60 19.28
N ASP A 259 -14.23 5.83 18.09
CA ASP A 259 -13.39 7.00 17.80
C ASP A 259 -14.25 8.26 17.58
N PRO A 260 -14.19 9.26 18.47
CA PRO A 260 -14.99 10.47 18.35
C PRO A 260 -14.57 11.37 17.18
N ASN A 261 -13.39 11.15 16.60
CA ASN A 261 -12.88 11.91 15.45
C ASN A 261 -13.24 11.26 14.11
N PHE A 262 -13.77 10.03 14.14
CA PHE A 262 -14.22 9.35 12.94
C PHE A 262 -15.64 9.80 12.58
N THR A 263 -15.85 10.13 11.31
CA THR A 263 -17.19 10.32 10.75
C THR A 263 -17.18 9.78 9.34
N SER A 264 -18.02 8.79 9.07
CA SER A 264 -18.24 8.31 7.70
C SER A 264 -19.18 9.26 6.97
N ARG A 265 -18.99 9.39 5.66
CA ARG A 265 -19.93 10.06 4.76
C ARG A 265 -21.30 9.38 4.70
N GLY A 266 -21.36 8.08 5.00
CA GLY A 266 -22.60 7.30 4.97
C GLY A 266 -23.11 6.97 3.56
N THR A 267 -22.24 7.05 2.55
CA THR A 267 -22.59 6.86 1.13
C THR A 267 -21.78 5.71 0.53
N VAL A 268 -22.40 4.93 -0.34
CA VAL A 268 -21.80 3.81 -1.08
C VAL A 268 -21.87 4.11 -2.57
N MET A 269 -20.76 3.94 -3.27
CA MET A 269 -20.69 3.89 -4.73
C MET A 269 -20.88 2.45 -5.19
N ASN A 270 -21.82 2.22 -6.10
CA ASN A 270 -21.99 0.94 -6.77
C ASN A 270 -21.69 1.11 -8.25
N PHE A 271 -20.80 0.27 -8.78
CA PHE A 271 -20.35 0.30 -10.16
C PHE A 271 -21.09 -0.78 -10.97
N SER A 272 -21.55 -0.43 -12.17
CA SER A 272 -22.06 -1.42 -13.13
C SER A 272 -20.94 -2.29 -13.71
N ASP A 273 -21.32 -3.41 -14.32
CA ASP A 273 -20.42 -4.29 -15.09
C ASP A 273 -19.25 -4.87 -14.28
N SER A 274 -19.46 -5.03 -12.96
CA SER A 274 -18.45 -5.54 -12.01
C SER A 274 -17.13 -4.74 -12.00
N ASN A 275 -17.18 -3.45 -12.35
CA ASN A 275 -16.01 -2.59 -12.33
C ASN A 275 -15.57 -2.28 -10.89
N PHE A 276 -14.30 -1.93 -10.71
CA PHE A 276 -13.61 -1.83 -9.42
C PHE A 276 -12.65 -0.64 -9.39
N MET A 277 -12.08 -0.37 -8.21
CA MET A 277 -11.18 0.76 -7.96
C MET A 277 -9.74 0.30 -7.72
N GLY A 278 -8.99 0.08 -8.81
CA GLY A 278 -7.55 -0.19 -8.83
C GLY A 278 -7.16 -1.60 -8.38
N TYR A 279 -7.16 -1.86 -7.07
CA TYR A 279 -6.76 -3.15 -6.50
C TYR A 279 -7.92 -4.16 -6.60
N TYR A 280 -7.68 -5.30 -7.24
CA TYR A 280 -8.72 -6.27 -7.54
C TYR A 280 -8.95 -7.26 -6.39
N VAL A 281 -10.12 -7.14 -5.77
CA VAL A 281 -10.63 -8.04 -4.70
C VAL A 281 -12.07 -8.49 -4.98
N GLY A 282 -12.48 -8.47 -6.26
CA GLY A 282 -13.82 -8.84 -6.71
C GLY A 282 -14.96 -7.92 -6.25
N ALA A 283 -14.65 -6.79 -5.62
CA ALA A 283 -15.64 -5.83 -5.15
C ALA A 283 -16.04 -4.81 -6.23
N SER A 284 -17.33 -4.50 -6.31
CA SER A 284 -17.92 -3.46 -7.16
C SER A 284 -18.77 -2.44 -6.38
N SER A 285 -18.67 -2.48 -5.05
CA SER A 285 -19.34 -1.59 -4.12
C SER A 285 -18.34 -1.03 -3.10
N TYR A 286 -18.30 0.29 -2.98
CA TYR A 286 -17.30 1.01 -2.19
C TYR A 286 -17.99 2.05 -1.30
N GLU A 287 -17.88 1.87 0.02
CA GLU A 287 -18.28 2.86 1.01
C GLU A 287 -17.32 4.04 0.98
N ILE A 288 -17.86 5.25 0.81
CA ILE A 288 -17.10 6.49 0.96
C ILE A 288 -16.94 6.74 2.46
N ILE A 289 -15.70 6.65 2.93
CA ILE A 289 -15.32 6.99 4.29
C ILE A 289 -15.13 8.50 4.38
N GLU A 290 -14.27 9.05 3.53
CA GLU A 290 -13.93 10.46 3.47
C GLU A 290 -13.88 10.93 2.01
N LEU A 291 -14.40 12.12 1.74
CA LEU A 291 -14.34 12.72 0.42
C LEU A 291 -14.21 14.24 0.53
N THR A 292 -13.13 14.77 -0.03
CA THR A 292 -12.88 16.20 -0.17
C THR A 292 -12.63 16.54 -1.64
N SER A 293 -12.19 17.77 -1.95
CA SER A 293 -11.84 18.14 -3.32
C SER A 293 -10.64 17.37 -3.88
N SER A 294 -9.76 16.87 -2.99
CA SER A 294 -8.46 16.27 -3.33
C SER A 294 -8.15 14.94 -2.62
N LEU A 295 -9.04 14.45 -1.74
CA LEU A 295 -8.87 13.18 -1.03
C LEU A 295 -10.14 12.34 -1.16
N LEU A 296 -10.00 11.07 -1.51
CA LEU A 296 -11.07 10.07 -1.56
C LEU A 296 -10.61 8.82 -0.81
N ARG A 297 -11.20 8.56 0.36
CA ARG A 297 -11.00 7.32 1.11
C ARG A 297 -12.24 6.46 0.99
N VAL A 298 -12.04 5.24 0.52
CA VAL A 298 -13.10 4.26 0.34
C VAL A 298 -12.79 2.96 1.05
N ARG A 299 -13.85 2.19 1.30
CA ARG A 299 -13.80 0.88 1.90
C ARG A 299 -14.67 -0.09 1.10
N CYS A 300 -14.17 -1.28 0.82
CA CYS A 300 -14.96 -2.35 0.20
C CYS A 300 -14.78 -3.67 0.95
N ILE A 301 -15.78 -4.56 0.84
CA ILE A 301 -15.71 -5.91 1.40
C ILE A 301 -15.15 -6.85 0.34
N ASP A 302 -14.22 -7.71 0.75
CA ASP A 302 -13.67 -8.74 -0.13
C ASP A 302 -14.77 -9.73 -0.58
N ALA A 303 -14.83 -10.04 -1.88
CA ALA A 303 -15.91 -10.84 -2.45
C ALA A 303 -15.85 -12.35 -2.09
N GLN A 304 -14.67 -12.88 -1.79
CA GLN A 304 -14.45 -14.28 -1.41
C GLN A 304 -14.39 -14.43 0.11
N ASN A 305 -13.90 -13.41 0.83
CA ASN A 305 -13.80 -13.42 2.28
C ASN A 305 -14.54 -12.24 2.92
N PRO A 306 -15.82 -12.37 3.28
CA PRO A 306 -16.62 -11.28 3.81
C PRO A 306 -16.18 -10.78 5.20
N ASP A 307 -15.18 -11.42 5.83
CA ASP A 307 -14.58 -10.98 7.08
C ASP A 307 -13.49 -9.90 6.86
N LEU A 308 -13.03 -9.71 5.61
CA LEU A 308 -12.03 -8.71 5.24
C LEU A 308 -12.68 -7.46 4.64
N ALA A 309 -12.24 -6.29 5.12
CA ALA A 309 -12.50 -5.01 4.47
C ALA A 309 -11.19 -4.39 3.99
N TRP A 310 -11.17 -4.01 2.72
CA TRP A 310 -10.07 -3.30 2.07
C TRP A 310 -10.33 -1.80 2.08
N TYR A 311 -9.29 -1.02 2.34
CA TYR A 311 -9.32 0.44 2.42
C TYR A 311 -8.39 1.01 1.36
N HIS A 312 -8.93 1.89 0.51
CA HIS A 312 -8.18 2.55 -0.55
C HIS A 312 -8.22 4.06 -0.34
N THR A 313 -7.08 4.73 -0.50
CA THR A 313 -6.97 6.19 -0.47
C THR A 313 -6.46 6.68 -1.81
N PHE A 314 -7.22 7.60 -2.39
CA PHE A 314 -6.92 8.26 -3.65
C PHE A 314 -6.80 9.77 -3.48
N THR A 315 -6.04 10.39 -4.37
CA THR A 315 -5.81 11.84 -4.43
C THR A 315 -5.94 12.34 -5.86
N THR A 316 -6.09 13.65 -6.04
CA THR A 316 -6.13 14.28 -7.37
C THR A 316 -4.74 14.60 -7.93
N GLN A 317 -3.67 14.32 -7.18
CA GLN A 317 -2.30 14.51 -7.60
C GLN A 317 -1.73 13.18 -8.10
N GLU A 318 -1.15 13.18 -9.29
CA GLU A 318 -0.44 12.01 -9.81
C GLU A 318 0.72 11.66 -8.87
N PRO A 319 0.87 10.39 -8.46
CA PRO A 319 1.91 9.99 -7.54
C PRO A 319 3.27 10.08 -8.24
N THR A 320 4.14 10.97 -7.77
CA THR A 320 5.52 11.06 -8.24
C THR A 320 6.48 10.82 -7.08
N GLN A 321 7.50 9.98 -7.28
CA GLN A 321 8.64 9.91 -6.36
C GLN A 321 9.61 11.11 -6.52
N GLY A 322 9.36 11.97 -7.52
CA GLY A 322 10.15 13.17 -7.76
C GLY A 322 10.15 14.11 -6.55
N PHE A 323 11.34 14.51 -6.14
CA PHE A 323 11.52 15.46 -5.06
C PHE A 323 11.28 16.90 -5.55
N THR A 324 10.33 17.60 -4.92
CA THR A 324 10.16 19.04 -5.07
C THR A 324 10.29 19.67 -3.70
N THR A 325 11.30 20.52 -3.51
CA THR A 325 11.56 21.17 -2.23
C THR A 325 10.78 22.47 -2.06
N GLN A 326 10.37 22.75 -0.83
CA GLN A 326 9.87 24.06 -0.43
C GLN A 326 10.96 24.97 0.17
N TYR A 327 12.10 24.41 0.58
CA TYR A 327 13.21 25.15 1.21
C TYR A 327 14.30 25.48 0.20
N ASN A 328 14.26 26.73 -0.25
CA ASN A 328 15.16 27.24 -1.29
C ASN A 328 16.14 28.31 -0.75
N THR A 329 16.00 28.76 0.49
CA THR A 329 16.89 29.79 1.06
C THR A 329 18.05 29.11 1.75
N LEU A 330 19.25 29.21 1.18
CA LEU A 330 20.45 28.70 1.82
C LEU A 330 20.74 29.47 3.13
N VAL A 331 20.86 28.76 4.25
CA VAL A 331 21.12 29.34 5.58
C VAL A 331 22.48 28.96 6.17
N TRP A 332 23.03 27.81 5.77
CA TRP A 332 24.36 27.37 6.18
C TRP A 332 24.95 26.42 5.13
N GLN A 333 26.28 26.45 4.97
CA GLN A 333 26.99 25.52 4.09
C GLN A 333 28.44 25.30 4.54
N GLU A 334 28.98 24.16 4.13
CA GLU A 334 30.40 23.88 4.06
C GLU A 334 30.70 23.29 2.68
N GLU A 335 31.57 23.95 1.92
CA GLU A 335 31.95 23.59 0.54
C GLU A 335 33.33 22.93 0.48
N PHE A 336 34.04 22.82 1.62
CA PHE A 336 35.33 22.14 1.72
C PHE A 336 36.41 22.67 0.74
N ASP A 337 36.37 23.97 0.43
CA ASP A 337 37.28 24.65 -0.51
C ASP A 337 38.67 24.97 0.08
N VAL A 338 38.88 24.75 1.38
CA VAL A 338 40.13 25.08 2.09
C VAL A 338 40.84 23.80 2.52
N ASP A 339 41.91 23.45 1.80
CA ASP A 339 42.76 22.30 2.12
C ASP A 339 43.28 22.36 3.57
N GLY A 340 43.24 21.21 4.26
CA GLY A 340 43.75 21.07 5.63
C GLY A 340 42.79 20.33 6.54
N ALA A 341 42.78 20.69 7.83
CA ALA A 341 41.82 20.12 8.77
C ALA A 341 40.41 20.70 8.51
N PRO A 342 39.34 19.91 8.73
CA PRO A 342 37.96 20.40 8.74
C PRO A 342 37.80 21.69 9.56
N ASN A 343 37.01 22.64 9.04
CA ASN A 343 36.86 23.97 9.61
C ASN A 343 36.32 23.91 11.06
N PRO A 344 37.09 24.34 12.07
CA PRO A 344 36.69 24.22 13.48
C PRO A 344 35.53 25.15 13.88
N ALA A 345 35.14 26.10 13.02
CA ALA A 345 33.91 26.88 13.21
C ALA A 345 32.64 26.07 12.88
N ASN A 346 32.78 25.01 12.09
CA ASN A 346 31.69 24.17 11.60
C ASN A 346 31.70 22.76 12.20
N TRP A 347 32.90 22.24 12.50
CA TRP A 347 33.09 20.84 12.88
C TRP A 347 33.93 20.69 14.16
N THR A 348 33.46 19.81 15.04
CA THR A 348 34.24 19.19 16.11
C THR A 348 34.23 17.66 15.93
N TYR A 349 34.89 16.93 16.83
CA TYR A 349 35.10 15.49 16.69
C TYR A 349 34.62 14.73 17.93
N ASP A 350 34.01 13.57 17.68
CA ASP A 350 33.97 12.50 18.66
C ASP A 350 35.26 11.68 18.57
N LEU A 351 35.93 11.47 19.70
CA LEU A 351 37.23 10.80 19.77
C LEU A 351 37.17 9.56 20.66
N GLY A 352 37.86 8.49 20.23
CA GLY A 352 38.06 7.29 21.04
C GLY A 352 37.51 6.02 20.40
N ALA A 353 37.46 4.96 21.20
CA ALA A 353 36.98 3.63 20.83
C ALA A 353 35.92 3.16 21.83
N GLY A 354 35.52 1.89 21.75
CA GLY A 354 34.52 1.31 22.67
C GLY A 354 33.18 1.03 22.02
N GLY A 355 33.12 1.12 20.69
CA GLY A 355 32.04 0.57 19.89
C GLY A 355 30.75 1.37 19.82
N TRP A 356 30.74 2.60 20.32
CA TRP A 356 29.80 3.67 19.93
C TRP A 356 28.31 3.31 19.98
N GLY A 357 27.92 2.38 20.85
CA GLY A 357 26.55 1.87 20.98
C GLY A 357 26.25 0.62 20.14
N ASN A 358 27.05 0.34 19.10
CA ASN A 358 26.75 -0.66 18.08
C ASN A 358 27.82 -1.75 17.91
N GLN A 359 28.74 -1.91 18.88
CA GLN A 359 29.85 -2.88 18.81
C GLN A 359 30.86 -2.58 17.68
N GLU A 360 30.98 -1.31 17.30
CA GLU A 360 31.88 -0.86 16.24
C GLU A 360 33.36 -1.08 16.58
N ALA A 361 34.19 -1.34 15.57
CA ALA A 361 35.58 -1.78 15.75
C ALA A 361 36.63 -0.65 15.67
N GLN A 362 36.26 0.53 15.17
CA GLN A 362 37.20 1.63 14.96
C GLN A 362 37.48 2.45 16.22
N THR A 363 38.65 3.09 16.21
CA THR A 363 38.95 4.26 17.03
C THR A 363 38.76 5.52 16.19
N TYR A 364 37.82 6.39 16.55
CA TYR A 364 37.68 7.70 15.91
C TYR A 364 38.79 8.65 16.37
N THR A 365 39.43 9.32 15.41
CA THR A 365 40.52 10.26 15.63
C THR A 365 40.28 11.57 14.88
N ASN A 366 41.08 12.59 15.19
CA ASN A 366 41.18 13.83 14.41
C ASN A 366 42.51 13.93 13.64
N ASN A 367 43.15 12.79 13.36
CA ASN A 367 44.37 12.75 12.57
C ASN A 367 44.05 13.05 11.10
N ALA A 368 44.97 13.74 10.41
CA ALA A 368 44.83 14.05 8.99
C ALA A 368 44.74 12.80 8.09
N GLU A 369 45.16 11.63 8.57
CA GLU A 369 44.97 10.36 7.86
C GLU A 369 43.50 9.93 7.84
N ASN A 370 42.71 10.29 8.86
CA ASN A 370 41.31 9.90 8.98
C ASN A 370 40.33 10.98 8.55
N ALA A 371 40.66 12.27 8.69
CA ALA A 371 39.83 13.37 8.23
C ALA A 371 40.69 14.52 7.69
N VAL A 372 40.54 14.82 6.40
CA VAL A 372 41.25 15.92 5.74
C VAL A 372 40.36 16.54 4.67
N VAL A 373 40.42 17.86 4.56
CA VAL A 373 39.88 18.58 3.41
C VAL A 373 40.98 18.65 2.35
N THR A 374 40.71 18.14 1.16
CA THR A 374 41.65 18.21 0.04
C THR A 374 40.92 18.19 -1.30
N ASN A 375 41.37 19.03 -2.24
CA ASN A 375 40.82 19.08 -3.60
C ASN A 375 39.30 19.36 -3.63
N GLY A 376 38.82 20.27 -2.77
CA GLY A 376 37.40 20.64 -2.70
C GLY A 376 36.50 19.60 -2.04
N ASN A 377 37.07 18.62 -1.30
CA ASN A 377 36.28 17.59 -0.64
C ASN A 377 36.77 17.36 0.79
N LEU A 378 35.84 17.09 1.70
CA LEU A 378 36.14 16.39 2.95
C LEU A 378 36.32 14.91 2.65
N VAL A 379 37.45 14.34 3.07
CA VAL A 379 37.76 12.91 2.94
C VAL A 379 37.82 12.29 4.33
N ILE A 380 36.86 11.42 4.63
CA ILE A 380 36.85 10.59 5.86
C ILE A 380 37.32 9.19 5.49
N THR A 381 38.50 8.80 5.99
CA THR A 381 39.14 7.53 5.66
C THR A 381 39.09 6.56 6.84
N ALA A 382 38.47 5.40 6.63
CA ALA A 382 38.62 4.26 7.52
C ALA A 382 39.88 3.48 7.13
N ILE A 383 40.74 3.17 8.10
CA ILE A 383 42.08 2.59 7.88
C ILE A 383 42.28 1.38 8.79
N ASN A 384 42.75 0.28 8.23
CA ASN A 384 43.30 -0.86 8.97
C ASN A 384 44.76 -0.56 9.35
N THR A 385 45.04 -0.45 10.65
CA THR A 385 46.39 -0.17 11.16
C THR A 385 47.21 -1.44 11.42
N GLY A 386 46.65 -2.62 11.13
CA GLY A 386 47.23 -3.93 11.44
C GLY A 386 46.96 -4.41 12.86
N SER A 387 46.70 -3.51 13.81
CA SER A 387 46.32 -3.82 15.20
C SER A 387 44.86 -3.48 15.52
N GLY A 388 44.13 -2.90 14.57
CA GLY A 388 42.75 -2.43 14.71
C GLY A 388 42.39 -1.50 13.55
N TYR A 389 41.33 -0.73 13.74
CA TYR A 389 40.85 0.23 12.73
C TYR A 389 40.82 1.64 13.29
N THR A 390 41.10 2.63 12.45
CA THR A 390 40.89 4.06 12.75
C THR A 390 39.96 4.68 11.72
N SER A 391 39.24 5.72 12.13
CA SER A 391 38.36 6.51 11.26
C SER A 391 38.15 7.91 11.86
N ALA A 392 37.20 8.69 11.35
CA ALA A 392 36.76 9.95 11.96
C ALA A 392 35.23 10.00 12.09
N ARG A 393 34.77 10.75 13.10
CA ARG A 393 33.37 11.11 13.34
C ARG A 393 33.30 12.60 13.66
N LEU A 394 32.88 13.37 12.68
CA LEU A 394 32.72 14.81 12.78
C LEU A 394 31.30 15.14 13.21
N LYS A 395 31.11 16.23 13.95
CA LYS A 395 29.79 16.73 14.33
C LYS A 395 29.73 18.25 14.35
N SER A 396 28.55 18.81 14.07
CA SER A 396 28.28 20.25 14.16
C SER A 396 27.73 20.68 15.52
N GLU A 397 27.69 19.79 16.51
CA GLU A 397 27.18 20.03 17.85
C GLU A 397 27.79 21.30 18.49
N ASN A 398 26.95 22.15 19.07
CA ASN A 398 27.29 23.46 19.64
C ASN A 398 27.94 24.47 18.67
N LEU A 399 27.96 24.17 17.36
CA LEU A 399 28.53 25.02 16.31
C LEU A 399 27.46 25.44 15.30
N PHE A 400 26.67 24.47 14.83
CA PHE A 400 25.50 24.66 13.99
C PHE A 400 24.41 23.65 14.35
N GLU A 401 23.29 24.19 14.80
CA GLU A 401 22.09 23.49 15.25
C GLU A 401 20.88 24.21 14.66
N PHE A 402 19.89 23.45 14.21
CA PHE A 402 18.71 24.02 13.54
C PHE A 402 17.51 23.10 13.66
N THR A 403 16.32 23.69 13.55
CA THR A 403 15.05 22.97 13.46
C THR A 403 14.43 23.19 12.09
N TYR A 404 14.03 22.10 11.41
CA TYR A 404 13.46 22.07 10.07
C TYR A 404 14.37 22.63 8.97
N GLY A 405 14.08 22.24 7.73
CA GLY A 405 14.81 22.69 6.56
C GLY A 405 15.06 21.54 5.60
N ARG A 406 15.85 21.82 4.57
CA ARG A 406 16.41 20.81 3.69
C ARG A 406 17.91 20.71 3.93
N VAL A 407 18.40 19.53 4.28
CA VAL A 407 19.84 19.23 4.29
C VAL A 407 20.14 18.47 3.02
N GLU A 408 21.17 18.88 2.29
CA GLU A 408 21.67 18.19 1.10
C GLU A 408 23.18 17.99 1.26
N VAL A 409 23.61 16.74 1.19
CA VAL A 409 25.02 16.35 1.29
C VAL A 409 25.42 15.60 0.03
N ARG A 410 26.40 16.13 -0.69
CA ARG A 410 26.88 15.52 -1.93
C ARG A 410 28.10 14.66 -1.64
N ALA A 411 27.98 13.35 -1.76
CA ALA A 411 29.03 12.42 -1.33
C ALA A 411 29.23 11.20 -2.24
N LYS A 412 30.45 10.66 -2.23
CA LYS A 412 30.82 9.30 -2.67
C LYS A 412 31.09 8.44 -1.45
N LEU A 413 30.63 7.19 -1.47
CA LEU A 413 30.68 6.27 -0.34
C LEU A 413 31.86 5.28 -0.44
N PRO A 414 32.41 4.82 0.68
CA PRO A 414 33.47 3.82 0.69
C PRO A 414 33.00 2.47 0.10
N THR A 415 33.96 1.74 -0.47
CA THR A 415 33.80 0.30 -0.77
C THR A 415 34.37 -0.56 0.36
N GLY A 416 33.98 -1.83 0.39
CA GLY A 416 34.65 -2.89 1.16
C GLY A 416 33.81 -3.39 2.32
N GLY A 417 33.72 -4.72 2.45
CA GLY A 417 32.93 -5.39 3.47
C GLY A 417 33.29 -4.90 4.89
N GLY A 418 32.28 -4.54 5.66
CA GLY A 418 32.40 -3.99 7.01
C GLY A 418 32.54 -2.48 7.11
N THR A 419 32.63 -1.73 6.00
CA THR A 419 32.50 -0.26 6.08
C THR A 419 31.04 0.13 6.35
N TRP A 420 30.83 1.15 7.18
CA TRP A 420 29.51 1.71 7.49
C TRP A 420 29.58 3.25 7.52
N PRO A 421 29.58 3.91 6.35
CA PRO A 421 29.42 5.37 6.27
C PRO A 421 28.02 5.81 6.73
N ALA A 422 27.95 6.97 7.39
CA ALA A 422 26.70 7.59 7.78
C ALA A 422 26.75 9.12 7.63
N ILE A 423 25.64 9.69 7.15
CA ILE A 423 25.29 11.11 7.18
C ILE A 423 23.96 11.19 7.94
N TRP A 424 23.99 11.80 9.12
CA TRP A 424 22.87 11.71 10.03
C TRP A 424 22.82 12.90 10.98
N MET A 425 21.75 12.97 11.76
CA MET A 425 21.49 14.05 12.70
C MET A 425 20.96 13.50 14.02
N LEU A 426 21.32 14.16 15.13
CA LEU A 426 20.85 13.82 16.47
C LEU A 426 20.23 15.05 17.13
N GLY A 427 19.16 14.86 17.92
CA GLY A 427 18.56 15.93 18.70
C GLY A 427 19.58 16.59 19.63
N ALA A 428 19.74 17.91 19.54
CA ALA A 428 20.74 18.68 20.29
C ALA A 428 20.51 18.66 21.81
N ASN A 429 19.35 18.21 22.27
CA ASN A 429 19.00 18.06 23.67
C ASN A 429 19.36 16.68 24.27
N TYR A 430 20.10 15.82 23.55
CA TYR A 430 20.39 14.43 23.95
C TYR A 430 20.98 14.24 25.35
N ASP A 431 21.72 15.23 25.85
CA ASP A 431 22.28 15.26 27.23
C ASP A 431 21.19 15.22 28.32
N THR A 432 20.00 15.73 28.01
CA THR A 432 18.85 15.79 28.93
C THR A 432 17.69 14.89 28.51
N VAL A 433 17.56 14.63 27.21
CA VAL A 433 16.56 13.75 26.60
C VAL A 433 17.31 12.61 25.92
N THR A 434 17.60 11.54 26.65
CA THR A 434 18.47 10.47 26.14
C THR A 434 17.88 9.75 24.93
N TRP A 435 18.73 9.26 24.03
CA TRP A 435 18.34 8.41 22.91
C TRP A 435 17.48 7.21 23.37
N PRO A 436 16.41 6.83 22.63
CA PRO A 436 15.97 7.40 21.34
C PRO A 436 15.05 8.63 21.47
N ALA A 437 14.80 9.15 22.68
CA ALA A 437 13.81 10.21 22.90
C ALA A 437 14.24 11.59 22.38
N CYS A 438 15.54 11.85 22.19
CA CYS A 438 16.00 13.06 21.49
C CYS A 438 15.72 13.03 19.98
N GLY A 439 15.42 11.84 19.43
CA GLY A 439 15.30 11.63 17.99
C GLY A 439 16.64 11.53 17.27
N GLU A 440 16.66 10.70 16.24
CA GLU A 440 17.76 10.51 15.29
C GLU A 440 17.19 10.52 13.87
N ILE A 441 17.85 11.22 12.95
CA ILE A 441 17.50 11.26 11.52
C ILE A 441 18.71 10.81 10.72
N ASP A 442 18.67 9.59 10.22
CA ASP A 442 19.68 9.01 9.35
C ASP A 442 19.35 9.32 7.90
N ILE A 443 19.99 10.36 7.37
CA ILE A 443 19.76 10.85 6.00
C ILE A 443 20.30 9.82 4.99
N MET A 444 21.45 9.23 5.30
CA MET A 444 22.07 8.17 4.52
C MET A 444 22.89 7.29 5.46
N GLU A 445 22.59 6.00 5.44
CA GLU A 445 23.51 4.96 5.86
C GLU A 445 23.74 3.98 4.71
N HIS A 446 24.94 3.41 4.67
CA HIS A 446 25.30 2.38 3.72
C HIS A 446 26.20 1.36 4.41
N VAL A 447 26.13 0.11 3.97
CA VAL A 447 27.00 -0.96 4.46
C VAL A 447 27.76 -1.58 3.30
N GLY A 448 29.08 -1.65 3.41
CA GLY A 448 29.93 -2.18 2.32
C GLY A 448 29.70 -3.67 2.01
N ASN A 449 29.04 -4.41 2.91
CA ASN A 449 28.59 -5.78 2.68
C ASN A 449 27.33 -5.87 1.79
N ASN A 450 26.63 -4.75 1.58
CA ASN A 450 25.51 -4.63 0.66
C ASN A 450 25.68 -3.36 -0.19
N GLN A 451 26.71 -3.37 -1.02
CA GLN A 451 27.09 -2.25 -1.90
C GLN A 451 25.87 -1.73 -2.68
N ASN A 452 25.79 -0.42 -2.90
CA ASN A 452 24.71 0.28 -3.62
C ASN A 452 23.35 0.36 -2.90
N THR A 453 23.17 -0.34 -1.77
CA THR A 453 21.93 -0.18 -0.99
C THR A 453 22.09 0.97 0.01
N ILE A 454 21.24 1.98 -0.12
CA ILE A 454 21.19 3.15 0.75
C ILE A 454 20.00 3.01 1.70
N HIS A 455 20.24 3.28 2.97
CA HIS A 455 19.23 3.28 4.02
C HIS A 455 18.96 4.71 4.48
N GLY A 456 17.70 4.99 4.76
CA GLY A 456 17.25 6.21 5.42
C GLY A 456 16.34 5.83 6.56
N THR A 457 16.65 6.31 7.76
CA THR A 457 16.08 5.76 8.99
C THR A 457 15.79 6.86 10.00
N LEU A 458 14.76 6.67 10.80
CA LEU A 458 14.39 7.51 11.94
C LEU A 458 14.37 6.65 13.20
N HIS A 459 15.05 7.12 14.26
CA HIS A 459 14.96 6.51 15.58
C HIS A 459 14.24 7.43 16.56
N TYR A 460 13.19 6.90 17.19
CA TYR A 460 12.36 7.56 18.19
C TYR A 460 11.73 6.52 19.15
N PRO A 461 11.14 6.90 20.29
CA PRO A 461 10.73 5.95 21.34
C PRO A 461 9.85 4.80 20.88
N GLU A 462 9.00 5.02 19.88
CA GLU A 462 8.10 4.02 19.32
C GLU A 462 8.75 3.14 18.23
N ALA A 463 9.84 3.60 17.59
CA ALA A 463 10.56 2.87 16.54
C ALA A 463 12.07 3.18 16.60
N PHE A 464 12.88 2.24 17.12
CA PHE A 464 14.33 2.44 17.28
C PHE A 464 15.13 1.13 17.22
N GLY A 465 16.45 1.23 17.04
CA GLY A 465 17.35 0.08 16.90
C GLY A 465 16.95 -0.79 15.70
N GLY A 466 16.85 -2.10 15.88
CA GLY A 466 16.46 -3.03 14.82
C GLY A 466 14.99 -2.92 14.34
N ASN A 467 14.16 -2.11 15.00
CA ASN A 467 12.76 -1.86 14.65
C ASN A 467 12.52 -0.37 14.33
N ALA A 468 13.52 0.30 13.76
CA ALA A 468 13.43 1.70 13.39
C ALA A 468 12.46 1.92 12.22
N ASP A 469 11.99 3.17 12.08
CA ASP A 469 11.15 3.55 10.95
C ASP A 469 12.04 4.01 9.80
N GLY A 470 12.02 3.32 8.68
CA GLY A 470 12.94 3.59 7.59
C GLY A 470 12.64 2.76 6.35
N SER A 471 13.40 3.07 5.29
CA SER A 471 13.35 2.34 4.03
C SER A 471 14.75 2.20 3.46
N ALA A 472 14.88 1.39 2.41
CA ALA A 472 16.09 1.27 1.64
C ALA A 472 15.80 1.42 0.15
N THR A 473 16.79 1.91 -0.59
CA THR A 473 16.75 2.00 -2.05
C THR A 473 18.08 1.59 -2.64
N VAL A 474 18.06 1.09 -3.88
CA VAL A 474 19.28 0.73 -4.61
C VAL A 474 19.67 1.90 -5.50
N VAL A 475 20.90 2.38 -5.33
CA VAL A 475 21.50 3.46 -6.10
C VAL A 475 22.79 2.95 -6.69
N ASP A 476 22.88 2.92 -8.02
CA ASP A 476 24.09 2.46 -8.69
C ASP A 476 25.26 3.41 -8.45
N ASN A 477 26.48 2.87 -8.55
CA ASN A 477 27.73 3.65 -8.58
C ASN A 477 28.02 4.53 -7.34
N VAL A 478 27.40 4.28 -6.17
CA VAL A 478 27.55 5.12 -4.97
C VAL A 478 29.01 5.32 -4.49
N SER A 479 29.91 4.43 -4.88
CA SER A 479 31.35 4.52 -4.55
C SER A 479 32.23 5.09 -5.66
N SER A 480 31.71 5.22 -6.88
CA SER A 480 32.43 5.77 -8.03
C SER A 480 31.91 7.14 -8.48
N GLU A 481 30.68 7.48 -8.12
CA GLU A 481 29.99 8.71 -8.52
C GLU A 481 29.41 9.42 -7.30
N PHE A 482 29.39 10.76 -7.33
CA PHE A 482 28.77 11.56 -6.28
C PHE A 482 27.26 11.54 -6.44
N HIS A 483 26.56 11.32 -5.32
CA HIS A 483 25.11 11.44 -5.23
C HIS A 483 24.73 12.49 -4.19
N ASN A 484 23.53 13.05 -4.32
CA ASN A 484 22.97 13.97 -3.32
C ASN A 484 22.11 13.21 -2.33
N TYR A 485 22.56 13.12 -1.08
CA TYR A 485 21.79 12.56 0.02
C TYR A 485 21.08 13.68 0.76
N THR A 486 19.76 13.64 0.78
CA THR A 486 18.94 14.78 1.19
C THR A 486 17.88 14.36 2.20
N VAL A 487 17.65 15.21 3.19
CA VAL A 487 16.42 15.18 4.00
C VAL A 487 15.68 16.50 3.85
N GLU A 488 14.38 16.44 3.57
CA GLU A 488 13.47 17.57 3.74
C GLU A 488 12.63 17.36 4.99
N TRP A 489 12.94 18.14 6.01
CA TRP A 489 12.36 18.06 7.34
C TRP A 489 11.45 19.26 7.59
N THR A 490 10.17 19.00 7.76
CA THR A 490 9.12 20.00 7.98
C THR A 490 8.35 19.69 9.26
N PRO A 491 7.52 20.63 9.77
CA PRO A 491 6.64 20.34 10.90
C PRO A 491 5.64 19.20 10.66
N THR A 492 5.37 18.83 9.41
CA THR A 492 4.33 17.85 9.03
C THR A 492 4.87 16.58 8.39
N ALA A 493 6.12 16.60 7.91
CA ALA A 493 6.73 15.46 7.23
C ALA A 493 8.26 15.51 7.28
N ILE A 494 8.90 14.34 7.31
CA ILE A 494 10.31 14.13 7.02
C ILE A 494 10.41 13.26 5.77
N LYS A 495 11.12 13.73 4.74
CA LYS A 495 11.34 12.98 3.50
C LYS A 495 12.81 12.71 3.34
N ILE A 496 13.18 11.46 3.10
CA ILE A 496 14.56 11.05 2.80
C ILE A 496 14.66 10.77 1.31
N VAL A 497 15.71 11.33 0.71
CA VAL A 497 15.85 11.50 -0.73
C VAL A 497 17.27 11.16 -1.14
N VAL A 498 17.43 10.40 -2.23
CA VAL A 498 18.71 10.29 -2.93
C VAL A 498 18.53 10.84 -4.34
N ASP A 499 19.42 11.76 -4.71
CA ASP A 499 19.33 12.59 -5.91
C ASP A 499 17.99 13.33 -5.96
N ASP A 500 17.07 12.90 -6.82
CA ASP A 500 15.73 13.50 -6.96
C ASP A 500 14.59 12.52 -6.58
N THR A 501 14.93 11.40 -5.92
CA THR A 501 13.98 10.32 -5.61
C THR A 501 13.72 10.25 -4.11
N VAL A 502 12.49 10.56 -3.71
CA VAL A 502 12.01 10.33 -2.34
C VAL A 502 11.77 8.83 -2.16
N PHE A 503 12.49 8.19 -1.24
CA PHE A 503 12.37 6.75 -0.99
C PHE A 503 11.86 6.42 0.43
N HIS A 504 11.76 7.42 1.30
CA HIS A 504 11.11 7.30 2.60
C HIS A 504 10.39 8.59 2.97
N THR A 505 9.22 8.48 3.58
CA THR A 505 8.45 9.62 4.10
C THR A 505 7.83 9.25 5.43
N TYR A 506 8.06 10.09 6.44
CA TYR A 506 7.49 9.99 7.77
C TYR A 506 6.53 11.16 8.00
N ALA A 507 5.35 10.87 8.56
CA ALA A 507 4.38 11.89 8.96
C ALA A 507 4.81 12.53 10.29
N ASN A 508 5.44 13.70 10.23
CA ASN A 508 5.88 14.43 11.42
C ASN A 508 4.69 15.06 12.13
N THR A 509 4.66 14.92 13.45
CA THR A 509 3.57 15.44 14.30
C THR A 509 4.16 16.25 15.45
N ALA A 510 3.34 17.06 16.12
CA ALA A 510 3.78 17.80 17.31
C ALA A 510 4.24 16.89 18.48
N SER A 511 3.84 15.61 18.48
CA SER A 511 4.28 14.60 19.46
C SER A 511 5.59 13.90 19.08
N SER A 512 5.98 13.94 17.81
CA SER A 512 7.24 13.36 17.35
C SER A 512 8.43 14.13 17.94
N PRO A 513 9.60 13.50 18.19
CA PRO A 513 10.76 14.19 18.76
C PRO A 513 11.44 15.15 17.78
N PHE A 514 11.08 15.11 16.49
CA PHE A 514 11.65 15.89 15.40
C PHE A 514 11.08 17.32 15.31
N ASN A 515 11.00 18.01 16.45
CA ASN A 515 10.46 19.38 16.57
C ASN A 515 11.35 20.28 17.46
N SER A 516 12.60 19.87 17.68
CA SER A 516 13.63 20.62 18.42
C SER A 516 14.88 20.72 17.54
N ASP A 517 15.90 21.47 17.98
CA ASP A 517 17.14 21.61 17.20
C ASP A 517 17.90 20.28 17.11
N PHE A 518 18.48 20.03 15.94
CA PHE A 518 19.35 18.89 15.65
C PHE A 518 20.72 19.40 15.15
N PHE A 519 21.75 18.60 15.33
CA PHE A 519 23.08 18.82 14.75
C PHE A 519 23.47 17.67 13.81
N LEU A 520 24.37 17.93 12.87
CA LEU A 520 24.84 16.98 11.86
C LEU A 520 26.00 16.13 12.38
N ILE A 521 26.08 14.89 11.92
CA ILE A 521 27.16 13.94 12.18
C ILE A 521 27.57 13.27 10.85
N LEU A 522 28.89 13.17 10.62
CA LEU A 522 29.50 12.53 9.47
C LEU A 522 30.55 11.52 9.94
N ASN A 523 30.43 10.25 9.59
CA ASN A 523 31.42 9.23 9.97
C ASN A 523 31.51 8.06 9.00
N VAL A 524 32.56 7.25 9.18
CA VAL A 524 32.67 5.90 8.62
C VAL A 524 32.99 4.94 9.76
N ALA A 525 32.00 4.19 10.21
CA ALA A 525 32.19 3.09 11.17
C ALA A 525 32.80 1.86 10.49
N MET A 526 33.36 0.96 11.30
CA MET A 526 33.91 -0.33 10.86
C MET A 526 33.27 -1.47 11.65
N GLY A 527 32.64 -2.39 10.93
CA GLY A 527 31.94 -3.56 11.44
C GLY A 527 30.74 -3.19 12.29
N GLY A 528 30.66 -3.76 13.49
CA GLY A 528 29.54 -3.55 14.39
C GLY A 528 28.27 -4.27 13.94
N THR A 529 27.17 -3.95 14.63
CA THR A 529 25.90 -4.67 14.52
C THR A 529 25.28 -4.53 13.13
N PHE A 530 25.43 -3.37 12.49
CA PHE A 530 24.90 -3.11 11.15
C PHE A 530 25.94 -3.29 10.04
N GLY A 531 27.15 -2.72 10.19
CA GLY A 531 28.22 -2.88 9.21
C GLY A 531 28.68 -4.33 9.01
N GLY A 532 28.55 -5.18 10.03
CA GLY A 532 28.75 -6.64 9.93
C GLY A 532 30.22 -7.07 9.85
N ASP A 533 30.47 -8.20 9.19
CA ASP A 533 31.82 -8.76 9.08
C ASP A 533 32.73 -7.83 8.26
N ILE A 534 33.92 -7.55 8.79
CA ILE A 534 34.94 -6.76 8.10
C ILE A 534 35.75 -7.68 7.20
N ASP A 535 35.89 -7.31 5.93
CA ASP A 535 36.71 -8.04 4.96
C ASP A 535 38.16 -8.16 5.49
N PRO A 536 38.71 -9.37 5.68
CA PRO A 536 40.08 -9.56 6.13
C PRO A 536 41.15 -8.91 5.22
N ALA A 537 40.81 -8.64 3.96
CA ALA A 537 41.67 -7.95 3.01
C ALA A 537 41.51 -6.41 3.03
N PHE A 538 40.62 -5.87 3.87
CA PHE A 538 40.41 -4.43 3.98
C PHE A 538 41.70 -3.72 4.42
N THR A 539 42.06 -2.68 3.67
CA THR A 539 43.23 -1.83 3.94
C THR A 539 42.78 -0.43 4.33
N GLN A 540 42.16 0.29 3.41
CA GLN A 540 41.52 1.57 3.66
C GLN A 540 40.45 1.86 2.62
N SER A 541 39.47 2.68 2.99
CA SER A 541 38.42 3.16 2.09
C SER A 541 37.86 4.48 2.62
N SER A 542 37.37 5.33 1.73
CA SER A 542 37.00 6.71 2.09
C SER A 542 35.56 7.05 1.71
N MET A 543 34.92 7.83 2.55
CA MET A 543 33.78 8.67 2.17
C MET A 543 34.33 10.03 1.75
N GLU A 544 33.96 10.50 0.56
CA GLU A 544 34.33 11.82 0.05
C GLU A 544 33.08 12.69 -0.03
N ILE A 545 33.11 13.89 0.56
CA ILE A 545 31.98 14.82 0.61
C ILE A 545 32.40 16.12 -0.07
N ASP A 546 31.67 16.49 -1.12
CA ASP A 546 31.88 17.72 -1.89
C ASP A 546 31.29 18.93 -1.15
N TYR A 547 30.08 18.81 -0.62
CA TYR A 547 29.49 19.85 0.22
C TYR A 547 28.46 19.32 1.20
N VAL A 548 28.17 20.12 2.22
CA VAL A 548 26.98 20.03 3.07
C VAL A 548 26.26 21.38 3.00
N ARG A 549 24.98 21.38 2.63
CA ARG A 549 24.17 22.60 2.55
C ARG A 549 22.87 22.44 3.31
N VAL A 550 22.44 23.50 3.99
CA VAL A 550 21.18 23.56 4.73
C VAL A 550 20.37 24.76 4.25
N TYR A 551 19.09 24.50 3.93
CA TYR A 551 18.13 25.46 3.41
C TYR A 551 16.90 25.56 4.32
N GLN A 552 16.28 26.74 4.39
CA GLN A 552 15.01 27.00 5.07
C GLN A 552 14.08 27.94 4.29
#